data_AF-A0A6J4UNJ6-F1
#
_entry.id   AF-A0A6J4UNJ6-F1
#
_cell.length_a   1.000
_cell.length_b   1.000
_cell.length_c   1.000
_cell.angle_alpha   90.00
_cell.angle_beta   90.00
_cell.angle_gamma   90.00
#
_symmetry.space_group_name_H-M   'P 1'
#
loop_
_entity.id
_entity.type
_entity.pdbx_description
1 polymer ?
#
loop_
_entity_poly.entity_id
_entity_poly.type
_entity_poly.pdbx_seq_one_letter_code
_entity_poly.pdbx_strand_id
1 'polypeptide(L)'
;MKDGAGGGVRGRGRTRAAGAAPDLRAERAFWEAGLQRVAGVDEVGRGALAGPLVAAAVVLPACEGPALRRLRTALAGVRDSKLVPPERRRALVGPIWAASASAVGVGIVEA
;
A
#
# COMPACT_ATOMS: atom_id res chain seq x y z
N MET A 1 38.24 14.02 44.54
CA MET A 1 37.23 14.93 43.98
C MET A 1 37.04 14.51 42.53
N LYS A 2 36.11 13.58 42.26
CA LYS A 2 34.69 13.84 41.92
C LYS A 2 34.59 14.49 40.53
N ASP A 3 34.36 13.69 39.49
CA ASP A 3 33.06 13.47 38.82
C ASP A 3 33.19 14.16 37.43
N GLY A 4 32.66 13.70 36.29
CA GLY A 4 31.76 12.61 36.03
C GLY A 4 31.56 12.44 34.51
N ALA A 5 30.74 11.45 34.19
CA ALA A 5 30.36 10.98 32.87
C ALA A 5 29.82 12.06 31.91
N GLY A 6 29.96 11.80 30.61
CA GLY A 6 29.34 12.57 29.53
C GLY A 6 29.29 11.79 28.23
N GLY A 7 28.73 10.58 28.25
CA GLY A 7 28.47 9.79 27.05
C GLY A 7 27.45 10.46 26.14
N GLY A 8 27.91 11.09 25.06
CA GLY A 8 27.07 11.56 23.97
C GLY A 8 26.73 10.40 23.04
N VAL A 9 25.72 9.60 23.38
CA VAL A 9 25.09 8.67 22.44
C VAL A 9 24.47 9.51 21.35
N ARG A 10 25.18 9.68 20.22
CA ARG A 10 24.59 10.18 18.98
C ARG A 10 23.47 9.22 18.62
N GLY A 11 22.23 9.65 18.91
CA GLY A 11 21.03 8.97 18.48
C GLY A 11 21.12 8.80 16.97
N ARG A 12 21.47 7.58 16.55
CA ARG A 12 21.25 7.14 15.18
C ARG A 12 19.76 7.25 14.97
N GLY A 13 19.33 8.36 14.38
CA GLY A 13 18.00 8.48 13.81
C GLY A 13 17.82 7.23 12.97
N ARG A 14 16.92 6.34 13.40
CA ARG A 14 16.50 5.20 12.60
C ARG A 14 15.82 5.82 11.40
N THR A 15 16.58 6.13 10.35
CA THR A 15 16.04 6.15 8.99
C THR A 15 15.38 4.78 8.86
N ARG A 16 14.04 4.75 8.97
CA ARG A 16 13.29 3.57 8.56
C ARG A 16 13.79 3.31 7.15
N ALA A 17 14.52 2.21 6.96
CA ALA A 17 14.89 1.73 5.64
C ALA A 17 13.62 1.85 4.79
N ALA A 18 13.71 2.50 3.64
CA ALA A 18 12.60 2.59 2.71
C ALA A 18 12.01 1.17 2.61
N GLY A 19 10.77 1.02 3.07
CA GLY A 19 10.19 -0.29 3.36
C GLY A 19 10.33 -1.21 2.15
N ALA A 20 10.49 -2.51 2.41
CA ALA A 20 10.51 -3.52 1.35
C ALA A 20 9.36 -3.29 0.36
N ALA A 21 9.61 -3.55 -0.91
CA ALA A 21 8.59 -3.46 -1.94
C ALA A 21 7.36 -4.28 -1.51
N PRO A 22 6.13 -3.74 -1.62
CA PRO A 22 4.93 -4.53 -1.44
C PRO A 22 4.98 -5.77 -2.35
N ASP A 23 4.53 -6.90 -1.82
CA ASP A 23 4.40 -8.16 -2.55
C ASP A 23 3.01 -8.77 -2.33
N LEU A 24 2.72 -9.87 -3.03
CA LEU A 24 1.40 -10.53 -3.00
C LEU A 24 1.38 -11.77 -2.10
N ARG A 25 2.20 -11.81 -1.04
CA ARG A 25 2.30 -13.02 -0.18
C ARG A 25 1.03 -13.29 0.61
N ALA A 26 0.39 -12.23 1.14
CA ALA A 26 -0.84 -12.37 1.92
C ALA A 26 -2.00 -12.86 1.04
N GLU A 27 -2.15 -12.27 -0.13
CA GLU A 27 -3.16 -12.63 -1.13
C GLU A 27 -2.98 -14.08 -1.60
N ARG A 28 -1.72 -14.49 -1.81
CA ARG A 28 -1.37 -15.85 -2.21
C ARG A 28 -1.83 -16.89 -1.19
N ALA A 29 -1.65 -16.63 0.10
CA ALA A 29 -2.11 -17.54 1.13
C ALA A 29 -3.63 -17.76 1.08
N PHE A 30 -4.41 -16.71 0.81
CA PHE A 30 -5.87 -16.84 0.67
C PHE A 30 -6.26 -17.59 -0.61
N TRP A 31 -5.60 -17.32 -1.73
CA TRP A 31 -5.86 -18.03 -2.97
C TRP A 31 -5.52 -19.53 -2.87
N GLU A 32 -4.40 -19.88 -2.23
CA GLU A 32 -3.99 -21.27 -1.98
C GLU A 32 -4.95 -22.00 -1.04
N ALA A 33 -5.62 -21.27 -0.14
CA ALA A 33 -6.71 -21.79 0.68
C ALA A 33 -8.05 -21.94 -0.08
N GLY A 34 -8.07 -21.70 -1.39
CA GLY A 34 -9.26 -21.83 -2.24
C GLY A 34 -10.16 -20.59 -2.28
N LEU A 35 -9.81 -19.50 -1.57
CA LEU A 35 -10.58 -18.26 -1.61
C LEU A 35 -10.27 -17.48 -2.88
N GLN A 36 -11.20 -17.51 -3.85
CA GLN A 36 -10.98 -16.94 -5.18
C GLN A 36 -11.12 -15.41 -5.25
N ARG A 37 -11.75 -14.79 -4.25
CA ARG A 37 -11.97 -13.33 -4.20
C ARG A 37 -11.23 -12.74 -3.02
N VAL A 38 -10.11 -12.09 -3.30
CA VAL A 38 -9.31 -11.38 -2.29
C VAL A 38 -9.36 -9.90 -2.61
N ALA A 39 -9.75 -9.10 -1.62
CA ALA A 39 -9.80 -7.65 -1.75
C ALA A 39 -8.76 -6.98 -0.85
N GLY A 40 -7.97 -6.07 -1.41
CA GLY A 40 -7.19 -5.12 -0.62
C GLY A 40 -8.07 -3.93 -0.22
N VAL A 41 -7.95 -3.47 1.02
CA VAL A 41 -8.71 -2.32 1.55
C VAL A 41 -7.74 -1.32 2.16
N ASP A 42 -7.94 -0.03 1.88
CA ASP A 42 -7.16 1.06 2.45
C ASP A 42 -8.01 2.34 2.58
N GLU A 43 -7.63 3.21 3.52
CA GLU A 43 -8.30 4.48 3.80
C GLU A 43 -7.40 5.71 3.69
N VAL A 44 -8.00 6.85 3.34
CA VAL A 44 -7.36 8.17 3.38
C VAL A 44 -8.29 9.18 4.04
N GLY A 45 -7.73 10.06 4.88
CA GLY A 45 -8.49 11.16 5.51
C GLY A 45 -8.76 11.02 7.01
N ARG A 46 -8.38 9.90 7.67
CA ARG A 46 -8.66 9.65 9.12
C ARG A 46 -8.11 10.69 10.13
N GLY A 47 -7.29 11.63 9.68
CA GLY A 47 -6.73 12.70 10.50
C GLY A 47 -6.67 14.04 9.78
N ALA A 48 -7.44 14.19 8.69
CA ALA A 48 -7.56 15.46 8.01
C ALA A 48 -8.41 16.43 8.85
N LEU A 49 -7.99 17.69 8.96
CA LEU A 49 -8.77 18.74 9.65
C LEU A 49 -10.06 19.08 8.90
N ALA A 50 -10.06 18.88 7.57
CA ALA A 50 -11.19 19.11 6.70
C ALA A 50 -11.16 18.11 5.53
N GLY A 51 -12.34 17.82 4.98
CA GLY A 51 -12.54 16.84 3.91
C GLY A 51 -12.95 15.46 4.43
N PRO A 52 -13.51 14.62 3.56
CA PRO A 52 -14.11 13.35 3.95
C PRO A 52 -13.06 12.28 4.26
N LEU A 53 -13.49 11.25 5.00
CA LEU A 53 -12.80 9.96 5.04
C LEU A 53 -13.23 9.15 3.83
N VAL A 54 -12.26 8.66 3.05
CA VAL A 54 -12.50 7.81 1.89
C VAL A 54 -11.84 6.46 2.11
N ALA A 55 -12.60 5.39 1.93
CA ALA A 55 -12.09 4.02 1.94
C ALA A 55 -12.34 3.36 0.58
N ALA A 56 -11.40 2.55 0.11
CA ALA A 56 -11.54 1.80 -1.13
C ALA A 56 -11.26 0.31 -0.92
N ALA A 57 -12.03 -0.54 -1.59
CA ALA A 57 -11.81 -1.98 -1.67
C ALA A 57 -11.59 -2.39 -3.13
N VAL A 58 -10.52 -3.11 -3.43
CA VAL A 58 -10.15 -3.55 -4.78
C VAL A 58 -9.99 -5.07 -4.81
N VAL A 59 -10.86 -5.75 -5.56
CA VAL A 59 -10.83 -7.23 -5.71
C VAL A 59 -9.80 -7.63 -6.75
N LEU A 60 -8.74 -8.28 -6.31
CA LEU A 60 -7.61 -8.69 -7.15
C LEU A 60 -7.96 -9.93 -8.01
N PRO A 61 -7.41 -10.04 -9.23
CA PRO A 61 -7.58 -11.23 -10.06
C PRO A 61 -6.95 -12.48 -9.40
N ALA A 62 -7.47 -13.66 -9.76
CA ALA A 62 -7.06 -14.96 -9.23
C ALA A 62 -5.55 -15.26 -9.38
N CYS A 63 -5.07 -16.25 -8.61
CA CYS A 63 -3.64 -16.52 -8.37
C CYS A 63 -2.81 -17.05 -9.54
N GLU A 64 -3.32 -17.05 -10.77
CA GLU A 64 -2.65 -17.71 -11.87
C GLU A 64 -2.91 -17.10 -13.25
N GLY A 65 -2.11 -17.55 -14.21
CA GLY A 65 -2.29 -17.23 -15.62
C GLY A 65 -1.96 -15.77 -16.01
N PRO A 66 -2.50 -15.32 -17.16
CA PRO A 66 -2.24 -14.00 -17.70
C PRO A 66 -2.68 -12.84 -16.80
N ALA A 67 -3.74 -13.03 -16.00
CA ALA A 67 -4.28 -12.00 -15.13
C ALA A 67 -3.30 -11.64 -14.00
N LEU A 68 -2.73 -12.65 -13.32
CA LEU A 68 -1.71 -12.41 -12.29
C LEU A 68 -0.45 -11.73 -12.87
N ARG A 69 -0.03 -12.08 -14.09
CA ARG A 69 1.11 -11.41 -14.73
C ARG A 69 0.84 -9.93 -14.97
N ARG A 70 -0.35 -9.58 -15.50
CA ARG A 70 -0.76 -8.19 -15.71
C ARG A 70 -0.83 -7.43 -14.39
N LEU A 71 -1.39 -8.03 -13.34
CA LEU A 71 -1.43 -7.44 -12.01
C LEU A 71 -0.01 -7.12 -11.51
N ARG A 72 0.92 -8.08 -11.57
CA ARG A 72 2.32 -7.85 -11.13
C ARG A 72 3.01 -6.74 -11.91
N THR A 73 2.77 -6.65 -13.21
CA THR A 73 3.28 -5.56 -14.05
C THR A 73 2.68 -4.21 -13.66
N ALA A 74 1.36 -4.14 -13.44
CA ALA A 74 0.67 -2.92 -13.03
C ALA A 74 1.07 -2.44 -11.64
N LEU A 75 1.39 -3.37 -10.73
CA LEU A 75 1.87 -3.06 -9.38
C LEU A 75 3.37 -2.72 -9.34
N ALA A 76 4.08 -2.80 -10.46
CA ALA A 76 5.49 -2.44 -10.52
C ALA A 76 5.69 -0.95 -10.17
N GLY A 77 6.46 -0.69 -9.12
CA GLY A 77 6.70 0.67 -8.63
C GLY A 77 5.61 1.23 -7.71
N VAL A 78 4.54 0.48 -7.43
CA VAL A 78 3.60 0.81 -6.37
C VAL A 78 4.29 0.66 -5.02
N ARG A 79 4.20 1.68 -4.18
CA ARG A 79 4.79 1.77 -2.83
C ARG A 79 3.82 2.54 -1.95
N ASP A 80 4.12 2.62 -0.64
CA ASP A 80 3.44 3.57 0.24
C ASP A 80 3.41 4.93 -0.45
N SER A 81 2.21 5.53 -0.47
CA SER A 81 1.96 6.72 -1.28
C SER A 81 2.86 7.88 -0.88
N LYS A 82 3.35 7.94 0.36
CA LYS A 82 4.30 8.94 0.85
C LYS A 82 5.70 8.80 0.24
N LEU A 83 6.01 7.65 -0.35
CA LEU A 83 7.25 7.35 -1.05
C LEU A 83 7.15 7.56 -2.58
N VAL A 84 5.95 7.90 -3.09
CA VAL A 84 5.70 8.08 -4.52
C VAL A 84 5.31 9.54 -4.81
N PRO A 85 6.06 10.25 -5.68
CA PRO A 85 5.71 11.61 -6.08
C PRO A 85 4.28 11.72 -6.66
N PRO A 86 3.57 12.86 -6.47
CA PRO A 86 2.17 13.00 -6.88
C PRO A 86 1.92 12.67 -8.36
N GLU A 87 2.79 13.12 -9.26
CA GLU A 87 2.68 12.85 -10.70
C GLU A 87 2.78 11.35 -11.01
N ARG A 88 3.76 10.67 -10.40
CA ARG A 88 3.93 9.23 -10.56
C ARG A 88 2.76 8.45 -9.99
N ARG A 89 2.18 8.92 -8.87
CA ARG A 89 0.98 8.31 -8.28
C ARG A 89 -0.21 8.39 -9.22
N ARG A 90 -0.44 9.55 -9.85
CA ARG A 90 -1.48 9.72 -10.87
C ARG A 90 -1.29 8.79 -12.06
N ALA A 91 -0.04 8.64 -12.54
CA ALA A 91 0.28 7.73 -13.64
C ALA A 91 0.05 6.24 -13.30
N LEU A 92 0.11 5.85 -12.02
CA LEU A 92 -0.14 4.48 -11.58
C LEU A 92 -1.64 4.11 -11.54
N VAL A 93 -2.55 5.09 -11.45
CA VAL A 93 -3.99 4.83 -11.31
C VAL A 93 -4.53 4.01 -12.49
N GLY A 94 -4.24 4.42 -13.73
CA GLY A 94 -4.73 3.73 -14.92
C GLY A 94 -4.31 2.26 -15.00
N PRO A 95 -3.00 1.95 -14.89
CA PRO A 95 -2.51 0.57 -14.85
C PRO A 95 -3.10 -0.27 -13.71
N ILE A 96 -3.16 0.28 -12.49
CA ILE A 96 -3.76 -0.41 -11.34
C ILE A 96 -5.23 -0.71 -11.63
N TRP A 97 -6.01 0.27 -12.09
CA TRP A 97 -7.42 0.10 -12.37
C TRP A 97 -7.66 -0.98 -13.42
N ALA A 98 -6.92 -0.92 -14.54
CA ALA A 98 -7.07 -1.87 -15.64
C ALA A 98 -6.68 -3.31 -15.26
N ALA A 99 -5.69 -3.49 -14.38
CA ALA A 99 -5.19 -4.82 -14.01
C ALA A 99 -5.83 -5.42 -12.76
N SER A 100 -6.37 -4.58 -11.87
CA SER A 100 -6.81 -4.97 -10.52
C SER A 100 -8.33 -4.97 -10.36
N ALA A 101 -9.11 -4.49 -11.33
CA ALA A 101 -10.55 -4.36 -11.16
C ALA A 101 -11.32 -5.57 -11.72
N SER A 102 -11.35 -6.68 -10.98
CA SER A 102 -12.52 -7.57 -11.11
C SER A 102 -13.75 -6.93 -10.46
N ALA A 103 -13.57 -6.16 -9.40
CA ALA A 103 -14.55 -5.24 -8.81
C ALA A 103 -13.83 -4.18 -7.95
N VAL A 104 -14.42 -2.99 -7.86
CA VAL A 104 -13.94 -1.88 -7.00
C VAL A 104 -15.12 -1.27 -6.27
N GLY A 105 -14.97 -1.03 -4.97
CA GLY A 105 -15.92 -0.26 -4.16
C GLY A 105 -15.23 0.93 -3.50
N VAL A 106 -15.91 2.08 -3.46
CA VAL A 106 -15.43 3.28 -2.77
C VAL A 106 -16.54 3.74 -1.82
N GLY A 107 -16.18 3.93 -0.55
CA GLY A 107 -17.04 4.50 0.49
C GLY A 107 -16.52 5.87 0.90
N ILE A 108 -17.42 6.84 1.01
CA ILE A 108 -17.12 8.21 1.41
C ILE A 108 -17.96 8.51 2.65
N VAL A 109 -17.30 8.95 3.72
CA VAL A 109 -17.94 9.41 4.95
C VAL A 109 -17.60 10.88 5.12
N GLU A 110 -18.63 11.72 5.05
CA GLU A 110 -18.54 13.15 5.32
C GLU A 110 -18.36 13.42 6.82
N ALA A 111 -17.83 14.60 7.15
CA ALA A 111 -17.62 15.08 8.52
C ALA A 111 -18.90 15.68 9.14
#